data_AF-X0TKK3-F1
#
_entry.id   AF-X0TKK3-F1
#
_cell.length_a   1.000
_cell.length_b   1.000
_cell.length_c   1.000
_cell.angle_alpha   90.00
_cell.angle_beta   90.00
_cell.angle_gamma   90.00
#
_symmetry.space_group_name_H-M   'P 1'
#
loop_
_entity.id
_entity.type
_entity.pdbx_description
1 polymer ?
#
loop_
_entity_poly.entity_id
_entity_poly.type
_entity_poly.pdbx_seq_one_letter_code
_entity_poly.pdbx_strand_id
1 'polypeptide(L)'
;FLAHSDGKLVAWRSTFSLQRADGSFEGIDIVVSRRAEGTTATWEWWGLNADATKGQYRAGTVLGSTMGWWMLKDTDIGLTEGRVSARQGSEWESQTRAPDNYLPEGTLELVLRLVAQQRTRAQFKLILNSLPPVGQTTRFARLLSESIDASRSGIPGAAAGVTVRTLAGGADFESTYFFDRDGRIIRKIDPDRTWTPVTRQQVVSRFDSALAIRAAVIRRTGLLNAMKTEVGSGMFGDPEALTEQPSDDGGQADRQGF
;
A
#
# COMPACT_ATOMS: atom_id res chain seq x y z
N PHE A 1 -3.29 -5.12 -8.56
CA PHE A 1 -2.29 -6.11 -9.02
C PHE A 1 -2.61 -7.48 -8.47
N LEU A 2 -2.30 -8.53 -9.22
CA LEU A 2 -2.23 -9.91 -8.73
C LEU A 2 -0.78 -10.38 -8.71
N ALA A 3 -0.38 -11.08 -7.65
CA ALA A 3 0.93 -11.72 -7.54
C ALA A 3 0.85 -13.20 -7.91
N HIS A 4 1.78 -13.63 -8.74
CA HIS A 4 2.01 -15.05 -9.02
C HIS A 4 3.39 -15.46 -8.53
N SER A 5 3.47 -16.64 -7.90
CA SER A 5 4.69 -17.32 -7.49
C SER A 5 4.63 -18.74 -8.05
N ASP A 6 5.63 -19.15 -8.82
CA ASP A 6 5.66 -20.43 -9.53
C ASP A 6 4.35 -20.75 -10.29
N GLY A 7 3.81 -19.73 -10.97
CA GLY A 7 2.55 -19.81 -11.73
C GLY A 7 1.28 -19.84 -10.88
N LYS A 8 1.38 -19.90 -9.55
CA LYS A 8 0.24 -19.91 -8.63
C LYS A 8 -0.11 -18.50 -8.18
N LEU A 9 -1.41 -18.18 -8.16
CA LEU A 9 -1.92 -16.92 -7.63
C LEU A 9 -1.82 -16.92 -6.09
N VAL A 10 -0.99 -16.04 -5.54
CA VAL A 10 -0.67 -16.04 -4.09
C VAL A 10 -1.13 -14.79 -3.34
N ALA A 11 -1.27 -13.66 -4.04
CA ALA A 11 -1.64 -12.40 -3.39
C ALA A 11 -2.34 -11.43 -4.35
N TRP A 12 -2.95 -10.39 -3.80
CA TRP A 12 -3.33 -9.19 -4.51
C TRP A 12 -2.80 -7.94 -3.81
N ARG A 13 -2.62 -6.88 -4.59
CA ARG A 13 -2.17 -5.57 -4.11
C ARG A 13 -3.01 -4.45 -4.69
N SER A 14 -3.40 -3.50 -3.86
CA SER A 14 -4.07 -2.26 -4.25
C SER A 14 -3.24 -1.09 -3.73
N THR A 15 -2.73 -0.29 -4.66
CA THR A 15 -2.03 0.96 -4.36
C THR A 15 -2.88 2.13 -4.85
N PHE A 16 -2.87 3.23 -4.11
CA PHE A 16 -3.48 4.50 -4.46
C PHE A 16 -2.54 5.62 -4.04
N SER A 17 -2.34 6.59 -4.92
CA SER A 17 -1.64 7.83 -4.60
C SER A 17 -2.38 9.01 -5.24
N LEU A 18 -2.39 10.13 -4.53
CA LEU A 18 -3.11 11.35 -4.87
C LEU A 18 -2.18 12.53 -4.60
N GLN A 19 -2.19 13.50 -5.51
CA GLN A 19 -1.73 14.85 -5.22
C GLN A 19 -2.95 15.74 -4.97
N ARG A 20 -2.95 16.46 -3.85
CA ARG A 20 -4.01 17.39 -3.46
C ARG A 20 -3.87 18.75 -4.11
N ALA A 21 -4.95 19.53 -4.03
CA ALA A 21 -4.98 20.92 -4.50
C ALA A 21 -3.93 21.83 -3.86
N ASP A 22 -3.54 21.57 -2.59
CA ASP A 22 -2.48 22.30 -1.89
C ASP A 22 -1.06 21.81 -2.24
N GLY A 23 -0.94 20.88 -3.18
CA GLY A 23 0.31 20.28 -3.63
C GLY A 23 0.82 19.14 -2.74
N SER A 24 0.19 18.88 -1.59
CA SER A 24 0.51 17.71 -0.75
C SER A 24 0.20 16.39 -1.45
N PHE A 25 0.84 15.31 -1.01
CA PHE A 25 0.65 13.97 -1.51
C PHE A 25 0.16 13.05 -0.40
N GLU A 26 -0.70 12.11 -0.77
CA GLU A 26 -1.05 10.98 0.08
C GLU A 26 -1.10 9.70 -0.71
N GLY A 27 -0.90 8.58 -0.01
CA GLY A 27 -1.08 7.28 -0.58
C GLY A 27 -1.41 6.21 0.43
N ILE A 28 -1.89 5.09 -0.11
CA ILE A 28 -2.19 3.87 0.61
C ILE A 28 -1.78 2.68 -0.24
N ASP A 29 -1.12 1.72 0.38
CA ASP A 29 -0.83 0.42 -0.21
C ASP A 29 -1.44 -0.67 0.64
N ILE A 30 -2.09 -1.64 0.01
CA ILE A 30 -2.71 -2.78 0.67
C ILE A 30 -2.25 -4.02 -0.06
N VAL A 31 -1.60 -4.94 0.65
CA VAL A 31 -1.18 -6.23 0.12
C VAL A 31 -1.86 -7.34 0.91
N VAL A 32 -2.55 -8.24 0.22
CA VAL A 32 -3.22 -9.37 0.85
C VAL A 32 -2.68 -10.66 0.26
N SER A 33 -2.12 -11.49 1.13
CA SER A 33 -1.53 -12.79 0.76
C SER A 33 -2.36 -13.93 1.35
N ARG A 34 -2.53 -14.99 0.57
CA ARG A 34 -3.03 -16.27 1.08
C ARG A 34 -1.87 -17.07 1.67
N ARG A 35 -2.05 -17.57 2.89
CA ARG A 35 -1.15 -18.52 3.53
C ARG A 35 -1.93 -19.78 3.90
N ALA A 36 -1.22 -20.87 4.19
CA ALA A 36 -1.83 -22.12 4.65
C ALA A 36 -2.67 -21.91 5.93
N GLU A 37 -2.24 -20.99 6.80
CA GLU A 37 -2.85 -20.69 8.10
C GLU A 37 -3.97 -19.63 8.03
N GLY A 38 -4.21 -19.04 6.86
CA GLY A 38 -5.24 -18.01 6.69
C GLY A 38 -4.84 -16.86 5.76
N THR A 39 -5.62 -15.78 5.83
CA THR A 39 -5.36 -14.57 5.04
C THR A 39 -4.66 -13.52 5.88
N THR A 40 -3.51 -13.06 5.41
CA THR A 40 -2.78 -11.93 6.00
C THR A 40 -2.89 -10.73 5.08
N ALA A 41 -3.25 -9.57 5.61
CA ALA A 41 -3.18 -8.31 4.89
C ALA A 41 -2.16 -7.39 5.55
N THR A 42 -1.29 -6.77 4.78
CA THR A 42 -0.50 -5.62 5.23
C THR A 42 -1.06 -4.37 4.60
N TRP A 43 -0.99 -3.27 5.33
CA TRP A 43 -1.37 -1.97 4.82
C TRP A 43 -0.35 -0.92 5.22
N GLU A 44 -0.22 0.07 4.37
CA GLU A 44 0.66 1.21 4.52
C GLU A 44 -0.13 2.45 4.13
N TRP A 45 -0.03 3.50 4.92
CA TRP A 45 -0.53 4.82 4.60
C TRP A 45 0.61 5.81 4.75
N TRP A 46 0.67 6.78 3.84
CA TRP A 46 1.62 7.86 3.92
C TRP A 46 1.02 9.19 3.46
N GLY A 47 1.54 10.27 4.01
CA GLY A 47 1.26 11.64 3.62
C GLY A 47 2.54 12.46 3.61
N LEU A 48 2.65 13.39 2.67
CA LEU A 48 3.80 14.24 2.45
C LEU A 48 3.31 15.63 2.05
N ASN A 49 3.83 16.69 2.67
CA ASN A 49 3.52 18.05 2.24
C ASN A 49 4.19 18.38 0.89
N ALA A 50 3.79 19.50 0.28
CA ALA A 50 4.18 19.85 -1.08
C ALA A 50 5.70 19.95 -1.33
N ASP A 51 6.46 20.36 -0.31
CA ASP A 51 7.93 20.51 -0.38
C ASP A 51 8.71 19.33 0.23
N ALA A 52 8.01 18.27 0.64
CA ALA A 52 8.57 17.07 1.25
C ALA A 52 9.38 17.30 2.54
N THR A 53 9.17 18.42 3.25
CA THR A 53 9.83 18.70 4.54
C THR A 53 9.07 18.12 5.74
N LYS A 54 7.80 17.76 5.55
CA LYS A 54 6.93 17.14 6.56
C LYS A 54 6.19 15.95 5.97
N GLY A 55 6.18 14.85 6.69
CA GLY A 55 5.49 13.65 6.25
C GLY A 55 5.21 12.69 7.38
N GLN A 56 4.30 11.78 7.12
CA GLN A 56 3.87 10.76 8.07
C GLN A 56 3.67 9.46 7.31
N TYR A 57 4.19 8.37 7.87
CA TYR A 57 3.95 7.02 7.41
C TYR A 57 3.40 6.20 8.57
N ARG A 58 2.46 5.30 8.26
CA ARG A 58 1.85 4.37 9.20
C ARG A 58 1.65 3.04 8.49
N ALA A 59 1.96 1.95 9.17
CA ALA A 59 1.69 0.62 8.64
C ALA A 59 1.02 -0.25 9.69
N GLY A 60 0.62 -1.44 9.25
CA GLY A 60 0.16 -2.47 10.13
C GLY A 60 -0.16 -3.76 9.39
N THR A 61 -0.42 -4.79 10.19
CA THR A 61 -0.86 -6.09 9.69
C THR A 61 -2.27 -6.36 10.18
N VAL A 62 -3.08 -6.96 9.30
CA VAL A 62 -4.40 -7.50 9.61
C VAL A 62 -4.34 -9.00 9.46
N LEU A 63 -4.79 -9.70 10.49
CA LEU A 63 -4.98 -11.14 10.46
C LEU A 63 -6.47 -11.44 10.29
N GLY A 64 -6.80 -12.18 9.24
CA GLY A 64 -8.14 -12.70 9.02
C GLY A 64 -8.29 -14.11 9.57
N SER A 65 -9.25 -14.30 10.46
CA SER A 65 -9.73 -15.62 10.87
C SER A 65 -11.22 -15.78 10.52
N THR A 66 -11.75 -16.98 10.71
CA THR A 66 -13.19 -17.26 10.60
C THR A 66 -14.04 -16.41 11.56
N MET A 67 -13.44 -15.88 12.63
CA MET A 67 -14.12 -15.06 13.65
C MET A 67 -14.00 -13.55 13.39
N GLY A 68 -13.32 -13.11 12.33
CA GLY A 68 -13.20 -11.70 11.97
C GLY A 68 -11.76 -11.25 11.70
N TRP A 69 -11.57 -9.93 11.61
CA TRP A 69 -10.30 -9.30 11.26
C TRP A 69 -9.69 -8.57 12.46
N TRP A 70 -8.45 -8.91 12.80
CA TRP A 70 -7.71 -8.32 13.91
C TRP A 70 -6.58 -7.46 13.36
N MET A 71 -6.54 -6.19 13.74
CA MET A 71 -5.45 -5.28 13.37
C MET A 71 -4.39 -5.24 14.46
N LEU A 72 -3.15 -5.53 14.08
CA LEU A 72 -1.97 -5.31 14.89
C LEU A 72 -1.37 -3.97 14.42
N LYS A 73 -1.37 -2.93 15.29
CA LYS A 73 -0.80 -1.63 14.93
C LYS A 73 0.73 -1.78 14.95
N ASP A 74 1.39 -1.58 13.83
CA ASP A 74 2.85 -1.62 13.79
C ASP A 74 3.47 -0.68 12.77
N THR A 75 4.26 0.25 13.29
CA THR A 75 5.03 1.30 12.60
C THR A 75 4.31 2.63 12.43
N ASP A 76 4.99 3.67 12.88
CA ASP A 76 4.67 5.07 12.79
C ASP A 76 5.99 5.80 12.55
N ILE A 77 6.16 6.42 11.39
CA ILE A 77 7.39 7.12 11.01
C ILE A 77 7.01 8.54 10.63
N GLY A 78 7.61 9.50 11.32
CA GLY A 78 7.42 10.92 11.06
C GLY A 78 8.65 11.54 10.40
N LEU A 79 8.42 12.43 9.44
CA LEU A 79 9.41 13.38 8.95
C LEU A 79 8.95 14.78 9.34
N THR A 80 9.80 15.54 10.01
CA THR A 80 9.54 16.95 10.29
C THR A 80 10.84 17.72 10.31
N GLU A 81 10.97 18.68 9.39
CA GLU A 81 12.04 19.69 9.40
C GLU A 81 13.44 19.05 9.45
N GLY A 82 13.66 18.04 8.59
CA GLY A 82 14.93 17.34 8.49
C GLY A 82 15.23 16.37 9.63
N ARG A 83 14.24 16.06 10.49
CA ARG A 83 14.33 14.99 11.50
C ARG A 83 13.35 13.88 11.17
N VAL A 84 13.78 12.64 11.41
CA VAL A 84 12.95 11.45 11.31
C VAL A 84 12.75 10.84 12.69
N SER A 85 11.51 10.50 13.00
CA SER A 85 11.15 9.69 14.16
C SER A 85 10.56 8.37 13.66
N ALA A 86 10.80 7.29 14.40
CA ALA A 86 10.24 5.99 14.11
C ALA A 86 9.82 5.31 15.40
N ARG A 87 8.55 4.90 15.47
CA ARG A 87 7.97 4.07 16.52
C ARG A 87 7.39 2.81 15.88
N GLN A 88 8.09 1.70 16.07
CA GLN A 88 7.73 0.37 15.56
C GLN A 88 7.35 -0.47 16.77
N GLY A 89 6.16 -1.07 16.82
CA GLY A 89 5.66 -1.67 18.05
C GLY A 89 5.46 -0.70 19.22
N SER A 90 5.37 -1.27 20.43
CA SER A 90 5.26 -0.55 21.70
C SER A 90 6.62 -0.22 22.33
N GLU A 91 7.68 -0.91 21.92
CA GLU A 91 8.98 -0.89 22.63
C GLU A 91 10.10 -0.24 21.82
N TRP A 92 9.94 -0.06 20.51
CA TRP A 92 11.00 0.42 19.64
C TRP A 92 10.71 1.83 19.17
N GLU A 93 11.42 2.79 19.74
CA GLU A 93 11.36 4.21 19.36
C GLU A 93 12.75 4.76 19.09
N SER A 94 12.87 5.58 18.06
CA SER A 94 14.10 6.29 17.74
C SER A 94 13.81 7.63 17.09
N GLN A 95 14.77 8.56 17.19
CA GLN A 95 14.73 9.82 16.48
C GLN A 95 16.14 10.21 16.07
N THR A 96 16.28 10.70 14.83
CA THR A 96 17.58 11.17 14.32
C THR A 96 17.39 12.23 13.24
N ARG A 97 18.49 12.84 12.80
CA ARG A 97 18.49 13.71 11.62
C ARG A 97 18.27 12.85 10.37
N ALA A 98 17.38 13.30 9.50
CA ALA A 98 17.21 12.71 8.18
C ALA A 98 18.53 12.85 7.39
N PRO A 99 19.07 11.77 6.80
CA PRO A 99 20.18 11.91 5.87
C PRO A 99 19.76 12.72 4.64
N ASP A 100 20.71 13.36 3.95
CA ASP A 100 20.42 14.22 2.79
C ASP A 100 19.70 13.48 1.66
N ASN A 101 19.92 12.16 1.55
CA ASN A 101 19.25 11.28 0.59
C ASN A 101 18.13 10.45 1.22
N TYR A 102 17.48 10.98 2.27
CA TYR A 102 16.34 10.33 2.89
C TYR A 102 15.14 10.28 1.94
N LEU A 103 14.52 9.10 1.88
CA LEU A 103 13.28 8.87 1.15
C LEU A 103 12.18 8.58 2.17
N PRO A 104 11.14 9.43 2.27
CA PRO A 104 9.98 9.14 3.10
C PRO A 104 9.32 7.81 2.69
N GLU A 105 9.00 6.99 3.67
CA GLU A 105 8.43 5.66 3.43
C GLU A 105 7.09 5.77 2.65
N GLY A 106 6.86 4.81 1.75
CA GLY A 106 5.68 4.79 0.87
C GLY A 106 5.82 5.61 -0.43
N THR A 107 6.81 6.51 -0.53
CA THR A 107 7.03 7.34 -1.73
C THR A 107 7.89 6.67 -2.81
N LEU A 108 8.31 5.43 -2.58
CA LEU A 108 9.21 4.68 -3.47
C LEU A 108 8.74 4.71 -4.92
N GLU A 109 7.49 4.37 -5.19
CA GLU A 109 6.98 4.32 -6.56
C GLU A 109 7.04 5.67 -7.30
N LEU A 110 6.89 6.79 -6.57
CA LEU A 110 7.03 8.13 -7.17
C LEU A 110 8.48 8.37 -7.60
N VAL A 111 9.42 8.01 -6.74
CA VAL A 111 10.85 8.18 -7.02
C VAL A 111 11.34 7.25 -8.12
N LEU A 112 10.86 6.00 -8.18
CA LEU A 112 11.23 5.10 -9.26
C LEU A 112 10.76 5.61 -10.63
N ARG A 113 9.61 6.29 -10.70
CA ARG A 113 9.19 6.98 -11.95
C ARG A 113 10.18 8.07 -12.33
N LEU A 114 10.65 8.87 -11.38
CA LEU A 114 11.65 9.91 -11.64
C LEU A 114 12.99 9.30 -12.10
N VAL A 115 13.44 8.21 -11.48
CA VAL A 115 14.66 7.49 -11.90
C VAL A 115 14.52 6.98 -13.33
N ALA A 116 13.37 6.40 -13.68
CA ALA A 116 13.06 5.94 -15.03
C ALA A 116 13.05 7.09 -16.06
N GLN A 117 12.37 8.19 -15.74
CA GLN A 117 12.23 9.36 -16.60
C GLN A 117 13.58 10.06 -16.85
N GLN A 118 14.39 10.20 -15.80
CA GLN A 118 15.71 10.82 -15.87
C GLN A 118 16.79 9.86 -16.40
N ARG A 119 16.46 8.58 -16.58
CA ARG A 119 17.38 7.52 -17.02
C ARG A 119 18.68 7.49 -16.21
N THR A 120 18.52 7.57 -14.89
CA THR A 120 19.63 7.78 -13.97
C THR A 120 19.80 6.61 -12.99
N ARG A 121 20.83 6.72 -12.16
CA ARG A 121 21.01 5.93 -10.95
C ARG A 121 20.79 6.82 -9.74
N ALA A 122 20.13 6.28 -8.71
CA ALA A 122 19.92 7.01 -7.48
C ALA A 122 20.04 6.10 -6.27
N GLN A 123 20.52 6.66 -5.17
CA GLN A 123 20.64 5.97 -3.88
C GLN A 123 19.84 6.70 -2.81
N PHE A 124 19.04 5.95 -2.07
CA PHE A 124 18.22 6.49 -0.98
C PHE A 124 18.49 5.76 0.33
N LYS A 125 18.16 6.45 1.43
CA LYS A 125 18.05 5.87 2.75
C LYS A 125 16.61 5.99 3.22
N LEU A 126 16.05 4.94 3.79
CA LEU A 126 14.68 4.92 4.31
C LEU A 126 14.59 4.05 5.56
N ILE A 127 13.53 4.23 6.34
CA ILE A 127 13.26 3.42 7.53
C ILE A 127 12.16 2.44 7.15
N LEU A 128 12.52 1.16 7.06
CA LEU A 128 11.56 0.12 6.70
C LEU A 128 10.73 -0.28 7.91
N ASN A 129 9.43 -0.50 7.69
CA ASN A 129 8.52 -1.04 8.71
C ASN A 129 9.01 -2.37 9.33
N SER A 130 9.74 -3.17 8.55
CA SER A 130 10.28 -4.49 8.92
C SER A 130 11.63 -4.42 9.63
N LEU A 131 12.22 -3.22 9.79
CA LEU A 131 13.54 -3.02 10.36
C LEU A 131 13.49 -2.09 11.59
N PRO A 132 13.07 -2.60 12.77
CA PRO A 132 12.96 -1.77 13.98
C PRO A 132 14.32 -1.21 14.44
N PRO A 133 14.33 -0.09 15.17
CA PRO A 133 15.55 0.46 15.74
C PRO A 133 16.20 -0.49 16.76
N VAL A 134 17.50 -0.30 17.01
CA VAL A 134 18.24 -1.03 18.05
C VAL A 134 18.49 -0.08 19.21
N GLY A 135 17.79 -0.29 20.32
CA GLY A 135 17.66 0.71 21.38
C GLY A 135 17.08 2.00 20.80
N GLN A 136 17.78 3.12 21.01
CA GLN A 136 17.40 4.43 20.45
C GLN A 136 18.00 4.70 19.07
N THR A 137 18.72 3.75 18.47
CA THR A 137 19.42 3.96 17.20
C THR A 137 18.50 3.64 16.03
N THR A 138 18.14 4.67 15.25
CA THR A 138 17.41 4.53 13.99
C THR A 138 18.21 3.70 12.99
N ARG A 139 17.55 2.72 12.36
CA ARG A 139 18.14 1.92 11.29
C ARG A 139 17.62 2.38 9.95
N PHE A 140 18.55 2.67 9.04
CA PHE A 140 18.23 2.96 7.66
C PHE A 140 18.54 1.74 6.79
N ALA A 141 17.59 1.35 5.96
CA ALA A 141 17.89 0.54 4.78
C ALA A 141 18.46 1.44 3.68
N ARG A 142 19.26 0.84 2.79
CA ARG A 142 19.78 1.52 1.60
C ARG A 142 19.08 0.97 0.37
N LEU A 143 18.53 1.87 -0.44
CA LEU A 143 18.02 1.55 -1.77
C LEU A 143 19.00 2.00 -2.82
N LEU A 144 19.33 1.11 -3.75
CA LEU A 144 20.10 1.40 -4.95
C LEU A 144 19.14 1.20 -6.12
N SER A 145 18.90 2.26 -6.88
CA SER A 145 17.98 2.24 -8.01
C SER A 145 18.69 2.62 -9.31
N GLU A 146 18.36 1.93 -10.38
CA GLU A 146 18.96 2.13 -11.70
C GLU A 146 17.91 1.97 -12.79
N SER A 147 17.84 2.96 -13.68
CA SER A 147 17.07 2.85 -14.92
C SER A 147 17.68 1.77 -15.83
N ILE A 148 16.83 0.91 -16.37
CA ILE A 148 17.20 -0.14 -17.33
C ILE A 148 16.49 0.05 -18.67
N ASP A 149 17.07 -0.52 -19.72
CA ASP A 149 16.48 -0.54 -21.05
C ASP A 149 15.31 -1.54 -21.11
N ALA A 150 14.08 -1.01 -21.04
CA ALA A 150 12.87 -1.81 -21.06
C ALA A 150 12.66 -2.60 -22.37
N SER A 151 13.27 -2.17 -23.49
CA SER A 151 13.11 -2.85 -24.78
C SER A 151 13.67 -4.28 -24.77
N ARG A 152 14.61 -4.56 -23.86
CA ARG A 152 15.25 -5.87 -23.68
C ARG A 152 14.47 -6.81 -22.77
N SER A 153 13.40 -6.34 -22.13
CA SER A 153 12.65 -7.12 -21.14
C SER A 153 11.65 -8.11 -21.74
N GLY A 154 11.24 -7.92 -23.01
CA GLY A 154 10.16 -8.68 -23.63
C GLY A 154 8.79 -8.43 -22.99
N ILE A 155 8.63 -7.41 -22.16
CA ILE A 155 7.35 -7.07 -21.52
C ILE A 155 6.55 -6.15 -22.46
N PRO A 156 5.40 -6.60 -23.00
CA PRO A 156 4.59 -5.79 -23.91
C PRO A 156 4.15 -4.49 -23.25
N GLY A 157 4.30 -3.38 -23.96
CA GLY A 157 3.91 -2.04 -23.48
C GLY A 157 4.91 -1.39 -22.53
N ALA A 158 6.03 -2.04 -22.19
CA ALA A 158 7.06 -1.44 -21.34
C ALA A 158 7.80 -0.33 -22.10
N ALA A 159 7.73 0.89 -21.55
CA ALA A 159 8.44 2.06 -22.07
C ALA A 159 9.71 2.37 -21.27
N ALA A 160 9.72 2.02 -19.97
CA ALA A 160 10.87 2.19 -19.09
C ALA A 160 10.92 1.09 -18.03
N GLY A 161 12.10 0.85 -17.46
CA GLY A 161 12.29 -0.08 -16.37
C GLY A 161 13.24 0.46 -15.32
N VAL A 162 13.08 0.04 -14.08
CA VAL A 162 13.99 0.37 -12.97
C VAL A 162 14.21 -0.86 -12.11
N THR A 163 15.48 -1.19 -11.89
CA THR A 163 15.88 -2.18 -10.89
C THR A 163 16.17 -1.48 -9.58
N VAL A 164 15.73 -2.07 -8.47
CA VAL A 164 15.90 -1.57 -7.11
C VAL A 164 16.45 -2.68 -6.24
N ARG A 165 17.66 -2.48 -5.72
CA ARG A 165 18.28 -3.36 -4.72
C ARG A 165 18.14 -2.74 -3.33
N THR A 166 17.55 -3.50 -2.42
CA THR A 166 17.29 -3.10 -1.03
C THR A 166 18.24 -3.83 -0.10
N LEU A 167 19.03 -3.06 0.65
CA LEU A 167 19.99 -3.58 1.63
C LEU A 167 19.52 -3.20 3.03
N ALA A 168 19.05 -4.18 3.79
CA ALA A 168 18.39 -3.96 5.07
C ALA A 168 18.70 -5.09 6.06
N GLY A 169 19.37 -4.77 7.17
CA GLY A 169 19.58 -5.71 8.26
C GLY A 169 20.23 -7.04 7.89
N GLY A 170 21.14 -7.04 6.91
CA GLY A 170 21.80 -8.24 6.39
C GLY A 170 21.04 -8.92 5.25
N ALA A 171 19.78 -8.54 5.00
CA ALA A 171 19.05 -8.94 3.82
C ALA A 171 19.43 -8.09 2.60
N ASP A 172 19.42 -8.73 1.45
CA ASP A 172 19.70 -8.16 0.15
C ASP A 172 18.73 -8.76 -0.86
N PHE A 173 17.85 -7.91 -1.40
CA PHE A 173 16.87 -8.34 -2.37
C PHE A 173 16.70 -7.30 -3.47
N GLU A 174 16.39 -7.79 -4.66
CA GLU A 174 16.24 -6.98 -5.86
C GLU A 174 14.83 -7.11 -6.40
N SER A 175 14.23 -5.97 -6.75
CA SER A 175 12.96 -5.89 -7.45
C SER A 175 13.13 -5.09 -8.74
N THR A 176 12.41 -5.45 -9.80
CA THR A 176 12.36 -4.69 -11.05
C THR A 176 10.95 -4.19 -11.32
N TYR A 177 10.84 -2.90 -11.66
CA TYR A 177 9.60 -2.23 -11.99
C TYR A 177 9.61 -1.86 -13.47
N PHE A 178 8.51 -2.12 -14.16
CA PHE A 178 8.32 -1.74 -15.56
C PHE A 178 7.14 -0.79 -15.67
N PHE A 179 7.36 0.28 -16.41
CA PHE A 179 6.41 1.38 -16.57
C PHE A 179 5.94 1.49 -18.03
N ASP A 180 4.69 1.86 -18.23
CA ASP A 180 4.19 2.33 -19.53
C ASP A 180 4.65 3.77 -19.81
N ARG A 181 4.21 4.33 -20.96
CA ARG A 181 4.54 5.70 -21.36
C ARG A 181 3.94 6.77 -20.43
N ASP A 182 2.87 6.43 -19.72
CA ASP A 182 2.20 7.32 -18.76
C ASP A 182 2.83 7.21 -17.36
N GLY A 183 3.87 6.38 -17.19
CA GLY A 183 4.53 6.15 -15.90
C GLY A 183 3.75 5.23 -14.97
N ARG A 184 2.76 4.48 -15.46
CA ARG A 184 2.03 3.47 -14.66
C ARG A 184 2.82 2.16 -14.63
N ILE A 185 2.83 1.49 -13.48
CA ILE A 185 3.48 0.19 -13.34
C ILE A 185 2.66 -0.87 -14.09
N ILE A 186 3.27 -1.49 -15.09
CA ILE A 186 2.67 -2.59 -15.86
C ILE A 186 3.21 -3.97 -15.48
N ARG A 187 4.34 -4.01 -14.77
CA ARG A 187 4.87 -5.23 -14.16
C ARG A 187 5.80 -4.87 -13.01
N LYS A 188 5.73 -5.61 -11.91
CA LYS A 188 6.73 -5.58 -10.85
C LYS A 188 7.21 -7.01 -10.62
N ILE A 189 8.51 -7.23 -10.65
CA ILE A 189 9.15 -8.52 -10.43
C ILE A 189 9.90 -8.39 -9.11
N ASP A 190 9.50 -9.19 -8.14
CA ASP A 190 10.19 -9.38 -6.85
C ASP A 190 10.89 -10.75 -6.90
N PRO A 191 11.79 -11.09 -5.95
CA PRO A 191 12.55 -12.34 -5.99
C PRO A 191 11.69 -13.61 -6.03
N ASP A 192 10.51 -13.58 -5.39
CA ASP A 192 9.63 -14.74 -5.21
C ASP A 192 8.29 -14.62 -5.96
N ARG A 193 8.02 -13.48 -6.60
CA ARG A 193 6.71 -13.19 -7.19
C ARG A 193 6.75 -12.18 -8.32
N THR A 194 5.82 -12.34 -9.25
CA THR A 194 5.53 -11.33 -10.29
C THR A 194 4.16 -10.72 -10.08
N TRP A 195 4.11 -9.39 -10.04
CA TRP A 195 2.89 -8.60 -9.94
C TRP A 195 2.50 -8.06 -11.32
N THR A 196 1.23 -8.26 -11.68
CA THR A 196 0.64 -7.74 -12.92
C THR A 196 -0.58 -6.89 -12.58
N PRO A 197 -0.76 -5.71 -13.22
CA PRO A 197 -1.96 -4.90 -13.03
C PRO A 197 -3.18 -5.68 -13.52
N VAL A 198 -4.29 -5.50 -12.82
CA VAL A 198 -5.58 -6.11 -13.14
C VAL A 198 -6.68 -5.13 -12.77
N THR A 199 -7.86 -5.33 -13.33
CA THR A 199 -9.06 -4.60 -12.93
C THR A 199 -9.48 -4.98 -11.51
N ARG A 200 -10.26 -4.11 -10.86
CA ARG A 200 -10.89 -4.40 -9.56
C ARG A 200 -11.74 -5.67 -9.63
N GLN A 201 -12.51 -5.86 -10.70
CA GLN A 201 -13.40 -7.02 -10.86
C GLN A 201 -12.61 -8.34 -10.88
N GLN A 202 -11.46 -8.38 -11.55
CA GLN A 202 -10.58 -9.55 -11.57
C GLN A 202 -10.00 -9.88 -10.18
N VAL A 203 -9.76 -8.88 -9.34
CA VAL A 203 -9.36 -9.13 -7.93
C VAL A 203 -10.52 -9.73 -7.16
N VAL A 204 -11.70 -9.11 -7.23
CA VAL A 204 -12.89 -9.55 -6.48
C VAL A 204 -13.31 -10.96 -6.86
N SER A 205 -13.27 -11.31 -8.16
CA SER A 205 -13.60 -12.66 -8.63
C SER A 205 -12.62 -13.75 -8.17
N ARG A 206 -11.45 -13.36 -7.65
CA ARG A 206 -10.42 -14.29 -7.17
C ARG A 206 -10.27 -14.26 -5.65
N PHE A 207 -10.77 -13.22 -4.98
CA PHE A 207 -10.62 -12.96 -3.55
C PHE A 207 -11.90 -12.35 -2.98
N ASP A 208 -12.79 -13.19 -2.45
CA ASP A 208 -14.10 -12.77 -1.94
C ASP A 208 -14.01 -11.73 -0.81
N SER A 209 -12.95 -11.79 0.00
CA SER A 209 -12.69 -10.84 1.09
C SER A 209 -12.10 -9.50 0.65
N ALA A 210 -11.78 -9.30 -0.63
CA ALA A 210 -11.02 -8.15 -1.09
C ALA A 210 -11.71 -6.81 -0.79
N LEU A 211 -13.04 -6.74 -0.97
CA LEU A 211 -13.80 -5.51 -0.72
C LEU A 211 -13.89 -5.19 0.77
N ALA A 212 -14.12 -6.21 1.61
CA ALA A 212 -14.21 -6.05 3.05
C ALA A 212 -12.88 -5.56 3.65
N ILE A 213 -11.76 -6.16 3.24
CA ILE A 213 -10.42 -5.76 3.69
C ILE A 213 -10.13 -4.31 3.27
N ARG A 214 -10.37 -3.97 2.00
CA ARG A 214 -10.16 -2.60 1.51
C ARG A 214 -10.98 -1.58 2.32
N ALA A 215 -12.26 -1.86 2.57
CA ALA A 215 -13.13 -0.97 3.35
C ALA A 215 -12.67 -0.83 4.80
N ALA A 216 -12.18 -1.91 5.42
CA ALA A 216 -11.64 -1.88 6.78
C ALA A 216 -10.40 -0.98 6.88
N VAL A 217 -9.44 -1.12 5.95
CA VAL A 217 -8.21 -0.30 5.95
C VAL A 217 -8.55 1.17 5.71
N ILE A 218 -9.38 1.48 4.70
CA ILE A 218 -9.73 2.88 4.35
C ILE A 218 -10.46 3.58 5.50
N ARG A 219 -11.40 2.91 6.19
CA ARG A 219 -12.09 3.48 7.36
C ARG A 219 -11.11 3.85 8.47
N ARG A 220 -10.05 3.05 8.66
CA ARG A 220 -9.08 3.25 9.73
C ARG A 220 -8.05 4.32 9.44
N THR A 221 -7.63 4.48 8.19
CA THR A 221 -6.69 5.53 7.79
C THR A 221 -7.35 6.92 7.73
N GLY A 222 -8.69 6.99 7.79
CA GLY A 222 -9.42 8.25 7.65
C GLY A 222 -9.47 8.75 6.20
N LEU A 223 -8.96 7.97 5.23
CA LEU A 223 -8.92 8.33 3.81
C LEU A 223 -10.32 8.60 3.23
N LEU A 224 -11.36 7.98 3.80
CA LEU A 224 -12.76 8.21 3.41
C LEU A 224 -13.18 9.69 3.54
N ASN A 225 -12.66 10.41 4.53
CA ASN A 225 -12.99 11.82 4.69
C ASN A 225 -12.27 12.67 3.64
N ALA A 226 -11.00 12.36 3.35
CA ALA A 226 -10.22 13.00 2.29
C ALA A 226 -10.79 12.77 0.87
N MET A 227 -11.27 11.56 0.58
CA MET A 227 -11.88 11.24 -0.72
C MET A 227 -13.28 11.86 -0.88
N LYS A 228 -13.99 12.14 0.22
CA LYS A 228 -15.31 12.80 0.20
C LYS A 228 -15.21 14.31 0.01
N THR A 229 -14.18 14.97 0.56
CA THR A 229 -14.00 16.43 0.42
C THR A 229 -13.58 16.86 -0.99
N GLU A 230 -12.99 15.98 -1.81
CA GLU A 230 -12.66 16.29 -3.21
C GLU A 230 -13.75 15.85 -4.21
N VAL A 231 -14.67 14.95 -3.84
CA VAL A 231 -15.83 14.58 -4.67
C VAL A 231 -17.06 15.34 -4.18
N GLY A 232 -16.96 16.66 -4.19
CA GLY A 232 -18.14 17.51 -4.21
C GLY A 232 -18.79 17.44 -5.60
N SER A 233 -19.91 16.72 -5.68
CA SER A 233 -20.85 16.65 -6.82
C SER A 233 -20.63 15.51 -7.83
N GLY A 234 -21.23 14.35 -7.53
CA GLY A 234 -21.65 13.37 -8.54
C GLY A 234 -20.88 12.05 -8.53
N MET A 235 -21.64 10.95 -8.36
CA MET A 235 -21.20 9.55 -8.50
C MET A 235 -20.43 8.91 -7.32
N PHE A 236 -21.07 8.81 -6.15
CA PHE A 236 -21.12 7.54 -5.41
C PHE A 236 -22.47 7.50 -4.67
N GLY A 237 -23.31 6.51 -5.00
CA GLY A 237 -24.59 6.31 -4.33
C GLY A 237 -24.42 6.09 -2.83
N ASP A 238 -25.40 6.56 -2.07
CA ASP A 238 -25.41 6.60 -0.62
C ASP A 238 -24.98 5.28 0.04
N PRO A 239 -24.10 5.33 1.06
CA PRO A 239 -23.71 4.17 1.84
C PRO A 239 -24.70 3.81 2.95
N GLU A 240 -25.92 4.37 2.96
CA GLU A 240 -26.90 4.21 4.06
C GLU A 240 -27.97 3.13 3.86
N ALA A 241 -27.85 2.25 2.86
CA ALA A 241 -28.79 1.14 2.65
C ALA A 241 -28.31 -0.20 3.25
N LEU A 242 -27.82 -0.21 4.50
CA LEU A 242 -27.53 -1.45 5.24
C LEU A 242 -27.84 -1.31 6.74
N THR A 243 -29.07 -0.90 7.07
CA THR A 243 -29.67 -1.12 8.39
C THR A 243 -31.17 -1.28 8.26
N GLU A 244 -31.62 -2.50 7.93
CA GLU A 244 -32.90 -3.02 8.44
C GLU A 244 -32.72 -4.51 8.75
N GLN A 245 -32.68 -4.82 10.05
CA GLN A 245 -33.01 -6.15 10.55
C GLN A 245 -34.51 -6.36 10.39
N PRO A 246 -34.98 -7.60 10.16
CA PRO A 246 -36.39 -7.88 9.91
C PRO A 246 -37.19 -7.66 11.20
N SER A 247 -38.17 -6.76 11.14
CA SER A 247 -39.28 -6.74 12.09
C SER A 247 -40.18 -7.92 11.77
N ASP A 248 -40.22 -8.82 12.74
CA ASP A 248 -41.19 -9.88 12.94
C ASP A 248 -42.59 -9.25 13.00
N ASP A 249 -43.42 -9.48 11.96
CA ASP A 249 -44.85 -9.22 12.03
C ASP A 249 -45.58 -10.46 11.49
N GLY A 250 -46.07 -11.23 12.45
CA GLY A 250 -46.98 -12.34 12.22
C GLY A 250 -48.29 -11.83 11.65
N GLY A 251 -48.68 -12.39 10.51
CA GLY A 251 -49.93 -12.08 9.84
C GLY A 251 -50.35 -13.19 8.88
N GLN A 252 -50.54 -14.41 9.41
CA GLN A 252 -51.33 -15.42 8.70
C GLN A 252 -52.81 -15.03 8.77
N ALA A 253 -53.34 -14.55 7.66
CA ALA A 253 -54.72 -14.85 7.30
C ALA A 253 -54.80 -16.37 7.04
N ASP A 254 -55.79 -17.06 7.60
CA ASP A 254 -57.07 -17.22 6.93
C ASP A 254 -57.95 -18.30 7.60
N ARG A 255 -59.27 -18.11 7.51
CA ARG A 255 -60.39 -19.09 7.56
C ARG A 255 -61.33 -19.20 8.76
N GLN A 256 -62.56 -18.77 8.46
CA GLN A 256 -63.84 -19.50 8.53
C GLN A 256 -64.62 -19.54 9.86
N GLY A 257 -65.82 -18.93 9.81
CA GLY A 257 -67.07 -19.67 9.84
C GLY A 257 -67.74 -19.90 11.20
N PHE A 258 -68.93 -19.29 11.32
CA PHE A 258 -70.00 -19.47 12.33
C PHE A 258 -69.79 -18.87 13.72
#